data_AF-A0A530HC40-F1
#
_entry.id   AF-A0A530HC40-F1
#
_cell.length_a   1.000
_cell.length_b   1.000
_cell.length_c   1.000
_cell.angle_alpha   90.00
_cell.angle_beta   90.00
_cell.angle_gamma   90.00
#
_symmetry.space_group_name_H-M   'P 1'
#
loop_
_entity.id
_entity.type
_entity.pdbx_description
1 polymer ?
#
loop_
_entity_poly.entity_id
_entity_poly.type
_entity_poly.pdbx_seq_one_letter_code
_entity_poly.pdbx_strand_id
1 'polypeptide(L)' 'RCTYSSASLLGLVAVVQAGLAVAGLAQRSVPPSLRIIGANEGLPALPDLEIGILRNPLSTTPAVDRLHDFLRRDLAQQA' A
#
# COMPACT_ATOMS: atom_id res chain seq x y z
N ARG A 1 -15.83 1.57 14.51
CA ARG A 1 -16.52 2.59 13.66
C ARG A 1 -15.48 3.27 12.80
N CYS A 2 -15.71 3.39 11.49
CA CYS A 2 -14.87 4.21 10.62
C CYS A 2 -15.29 5.68 10.79
N THR A 3 -14.39 6.53 11.27
CA THR A 3 -14.66 7.95 11.53
C THR A 3 -14.34 8.84 10.33
N TYR A 4 -13.54 8.35 9.39
CA TYR A 4 -13.09 9.06 8.20
C TYR A 4 -12.76 8.08 7.07
N SER A 5 -13.14 8.40 5.83
CA SER A 5 -12.82 7.61 4.64
C SER A 5 -12.35 8.53 3.52
N SER A 6 -11.31 8.13 2.82
CA SER A 6 -10.76 8.84 1.66
C SER A 6 -10.13 7.85 0.70
N ALA A 7 -10.28 8.09 -0.60
CA ALA A 7 -9.58 7.34 -1.64
C ALA A 7 -8.11 7.79 -1.83
N SER A 8 -7.68 8.84 -1.13
CA SER A 8 -6.32 9.38 -1.21
C SER A 8 -5.50 8.98 0.01
N LEU A 9 -4.35 8.35 -0.25
CA LEU A 9 -3.34 8.05 0.79
C LEU A 9 -2.95 9.33 1.55
N LEU A 10 -2.75 10.45 0.85
CA LEU A 10 -2.39 11.72 1.48
C LEU A 10 -3.50 12.24 2.41
N GLY A 11 -4.77 12.03 2.05
CA GLY A 11 -5.90 12.40 2.91
C GLY A 11 -5.92 11.58 4.21
N LEU A 12 -5.65 10.28 4.12
CA LEU A 12 -5.52 9.40 5.29
C LEU A 12 -4.31 9.80 6.15
N VAL A 13 -3.16 10.08 5.53
CA VAL A 13 -1.95 10.52 6.24
C VAL A 13 -2.20 11.84 6.98
N ALA A 14 -2.86 12.82 6.35
CA ALA A 14 -3.12 14.13 6.95
C ALA A 14 -3.96 14.04 8.23
N VAL A 15 -5.02 13.23 8.24
CA VAL A 15 -5.88 13.08 9.43
C VAL A 15 -5.15 12.35 10.57
N VAL A 16 -4.26 11.40 10.25
CA VAL A 16 -3.42 10.72 11.25
C VAL A 16 -2.37 11.68 11.81
N GLN A 17 -1.72 12.48 10.96
CA GLN A 17 -0.76 13.51 11.39
C GLN A 17 -1.40 14.57 12.29
N ALA A 18 -2.67 14.91 12.06
CA ALA A 18 -3.44 15.79 12.92
C ALA A 18 -3.82 15.16 14.29
N GLY A 19 -3.50 13.89 14.52
CA GLY A 19 -3.83 13.17 15.75
C GLY A 19 -5.31 12.79 15.88
N LEU A 20 -6.06 12.84 14.78
CA LEU A 20 -7.53 12.65 14.79
C LEU A 20 -7.95 11.21 14.50
N ALA A 21 -7.04 10.37 13.99
CA ALA A 21 -7.34 9.00 13.59
C ALA A 21 -6.10 8.09 13.62
N VAL A 22 -6.36 6.79 13.50
CA VAL A 22 -5.38 5.77 13.11
C VAL A 22 -5.80 5.19 11.76
N ALA A 23 -4.85 4.82 10.90
CA ALA A 23 -5.13 4.27 9.57
C ALA A 23 -4.34 2.97 9.34
N GLY A 24 -4.97 1.99 8.69
CA GLY A 24 -4.27 0.84 8.14
C GLY A 24 -3.64 1.22 6.80
N LEU A 25 -2.32 1.14 6.71
CA LEU A 25 -1.53 1.49 5.52
C LEU A 25 -0.59 0.34 5.16
N ALA A 26 -0.24 0.22 3.88
CA ALA A 26 0.88 -0.61 3.47
C ALA A 26 2.15 -0.13 4.19
N GLN A 27 2.96 -1.03 4.75
CA GLN A 27 4.07 -0.67 5.62
C GLN A 27 5.06 0.30 4.95
N ARG A 28 5.35 0.10 3.67
CA ARG A 28 6.24 0.97 2.88
C ARG A 28 5.62 2.33 2.51
N SER A 29 4.32 2.49 2.66
CA SER A 29 3.61 3.75 2.44
C SER A 29 3.50 4.61 3.71
N VAL A 30 3.96 4.10 4.87
CA VAL A 30 3.96 4.86 6.12
C VAL A 30 5.06 5.93 6.06
N PRO A 31 4.71 7.23 6.16
CA PRO A 31 5.71 8.29 6.21
C PRO A 31 6.58 8.19 7.46
N PRO A 32 7.87 8.59 7.41
CA PRO A 32 8.76 8.56 8.57
C PRO A 32 8.29 9.41 9.76
N SER A 33 7.39 10.38 9.53
CA SER A 33 6.81 11.22 10.58
C SER A 33 5.72 10.52 11.40
N LEU A 34 5.28 9.33 10.98
CA LEU A 34 4.27 8.55 11.67
C LEU A 34 4.88 7.31 12.33
N ARG A 35 4.27 6.87 13.44
CA ARG A 35 4.64 5.66 14.16
C ARG A 35 3.69 4.52 13.78
N ILE A 36 4.24 3.33 13.54
CA ILE A 36 3.47 2.10 13.38
C ILE A 36 3.03 1.60 14.75
N ILE A 37 1.76 1.25 14.88
CA ILE A 37 1.10 0.74 16.09
C ILE A 37 0.50 -0.64 15.83
N GLY A 38 0.21 -1.42 16.87
CA GLY A 38 -0.30 -2.77 16.71
C GLY A 38 -0.84 -3.38 18.01
N ALA A 39 -0.50 -4.65 18.26
CA ALA A 39 -1.02 -5.42 19.40
C ALA A 39 -0.77 -4.74 20.76
N ASN A 40 0.33 -4.00 20.92
CA ASN A 40 0.64 -3.25 22.14
C ASN A 40 -0.39 -2.15 22.45
N GLU A 41 -1.06 -1.62 21.42
CA GLU A 41 -2.15 -0.66 21.53
C GLU A 41 -3.53 -1.33 21.47
N GLY A 42 -3.60 -2.66 21.55
CA GLY A 42 -4.85 -3.44 21.49
C GLY A 42 -5.45 -3.55 20.09
N LEU A 43 -4.68 -3.26 19.04
CA LEU A 43 -5.14 -3.34 17.65
C LEU A 43 -4.94 -4.74 17.07
N PRO A 44 -5.87 -5.21 16.21
CA PRO A 44 -5.72 -6.50 15.54
C PRO A 44 -4.61 -6.45 14.51
N ALA A 45 -4.05 -7.63 14.17
CA ALA A 45 -3.17 -7.77 13.02
C ALA A 45 -3.95 -7.47 11.73
N LEU A 46 -3.30 -6.77 10.80
CA LEU A 46 -3.83 -6.58 9.46
C LEU A 46 -3.41 -7.77 8.58
N PRO A 47 -4.27 -8.22 7.64
CA PRO A 47 -3.87 -9.19 6.65
C PRO A 47 -2.80 -8.62 5.72
N ASP A 48 -2.06 -9.51 5.07
CA ASP A 48 -1.06 -9.11 4.08
C ASP A 48 -1.71 -8.40 2.90
N LEU A 49 -0.99 -7.40 2.36
CA LEU A 49 -1.38 -6.69 1.15
C LEU A 49 -0.74 -7.36 -0.06
N GLU A 50 -1.57 -7.94 -0.93
CA GLU A 50 -1.11 -8.53 -2.18
C GLU A 50 -1.11 -7.51 -3.32
N ILE A 51 -0.07 -7.56 -4.15
CA ILE A 51 0.05 -6.75 -5.37
C ILE A 51 0.05 -7.68 -6.58
N GLY A 52 -0.94 -7.49 -7.46
CA GLY A 52 -1.08 -8.24 -8.71
C GLY A 52 -0.69 -7.41 -9.93
N ILE A 53 -0.06 -8.05 -10.92
CA ILE A 53 0.20 -7.45 -12.24
C ILE A 53 -0.80 -8.03 -13.23
N LEU A 54 -1.67 -7.17 -13.79
CA LEU A 54 -2.60 -7.56 -14.84
C LEU A 54 -2.06 -7.11 -16.19
N ARG A 55 -1.99 -8.03 -17.16
CA ARG A 55 -1.64 -7.74 -18.55
C ARG A 55 -2.74 -8.20 -19.50
N ASN A 56 -2.92 -7.48 -20.60
CA ASN A 56 -3.74 -7.96 -21.71
C ASN A 56 -3.00 -9.14 -22.37
N PRO A 57 -3.59 -10.35 -22.41
CA PRO A 57 -2.94 -11.52 -23.01
C PRO A 57 -2.70 -11.38 -24.51
N LEU A 58 -3.44 -10.50 -25.20
CA LEU A 58 -3.27 -10.23 -26.64
C LEU A 58 -2.18 -9.20 -26.94
N SER A 59 -1.65 -8.52 -25.92
CA SER A 59 -0.61 -7.51 -26.09
C SER A 59 0.78 -8.14 -25.98
N THR A 60 1.44 -8.29 -27.13
CA THR A 60 2.75 -8.95 -27.28
C THR A 60 3.82 -8.02 -27.83
N THR A 61 3.70 -6.72 -27.61
CA THR A 61 4.74 -5.78 -28.06
C THR A 61 5.96 -5.92 -27.16
N PRO A 62 7.19 -5.76 -27.71
CA PRO A 62 8.41 -5.83 -26.89
C PRO A 62 8.40 -4.87 -25.70
N ALA A 63 7.78 -3.69 -25.83
CA ALA A 63 7.67 -2.73 -24.73
C ALA A 63 6.84 -3.27 -23.55
N VAL A 64 5.71 -3.94 -23.84
CA VAL A 64 4.84 -4.53 -22.82
C VAL A 64 5.55 -5.68 -22.12
N ASP A 65 6.24 -6.55 -22.86
CA ASP A 65 7.00 -7.65 -22.25
C ASP A 65 8.13 -7.15 -21.35
N ARG A 66 8.87 -6.12 -21.80
CA ARG A 66 9.95 -5.55 -20.98
C ARG A 66 9.43 -4.84 -19.73
N LEU A 67 8.31 -4.13 -19.81
CA LEU A 67 7.69 -3.51 -18.65
C LEU A 67 7.17 -4.56 -17.67
N HIS A 68 6.50 -5.60 -18.17
CA HIS A 68 6.01 -6.71 -17.36
C HIS A 68 7.16 -7.41 -16.60
N ASP A 69 8.24 -7.75 -17.30
CA ASP A 69 9.39 -8.41 -16.70
C ASP A 69 10.16 -7.50 -15.72
N PHE A 70 10.16 -6.19 -15.96
CA PHE A 70 10.68 -5.21 -15.01
C PHE A 70 9.82 -5.19 -13.75
N LEU A 71 8.51 -4.95 -13.87
CA LEU A 71 7.59 -4.88 -12.73
C LEU A 71 7.59 -6.17 -11.92
N ARG A 72 7.57 -7.34 -12.58
CA ARG A 72 7.58 -8.64 -11.90
C ARG A 72 8.86 -8.85 -11.09
N ARG A 73 10.02 -8.42 -11.60
CA ARG A 73 11.30 -8.53 -10.87
C ARG A 73 11.39 -7.54 -9.73
N ASP A 74 11.06 -6.28 -9.98
CA ASP A 74 11.19 -5.20 -9.00
C ASP A 74 10.22 -5.41 -7.83
N LEU A 75 8.95 -5.71 -8.12
CA LEU A 75 7.95 -5.98 -7.08
C LEU A 75 8.27 -7.26 -6.28
N ALA A 76 8.87 -8.29 -6.90
CA ALA A 76 9.28 -9.50 -6.18
C ALA A 76 10.48 -9.25 -5.24
N GLN A 77 11.33 -8.26 -5.53
CA GLN A 77 12.42 -7.84 -4.63
C GLN A 77 11.93 -6.88 -3.54
N GLN A 78 10.77 -6.28 -3.75
CA GLN A 78 10.15 -5.32 -2.86
C GLN A 78 8.99 -5.90 -2.02
N ALA A 79 8.68 -7.18 -2.19
CA ALA A 79 7.80 -7.93 -1.30
C ALA A 79 8.50 -8.23 0.03
#